data_AF-A0AAU6WFY1-F1
#
_entry.id   AF-A0AAU6WFY1-F1
#
_cell.length_a   1.000
_cell.length_b   1.000
_cell.length_c   1.000
_cell.angle_alpha   90.00
_cell.angle_beta   90.00
_cell.angle_gamma   90.00
#
_symmetry.space_group_name_H-M   'P 1'
#
loop_
_entity.id
_entity.type
_entity.pdbx_description
1 polymer ?
#
loop_
_entity_poly.entity_id
_entity_poly.type
_entity_poly.pdbx_seq_one_letter_code
_entity_poly.pdbx_strand_id
1 'polypeptide(L)'
;MDPLTIEIGSLDREEIMLRLDASGVELNAHAQQLLLHSDFAQACVPMKINLLSCSVKALGLPDGGTLPQIYARARHVGLDLCPIITGPYLRLVHLDQESSGNSTLSAGMKPADSLTIASPILGDDDYPKGFYLRVVDSVPWLRGYRCDERYEFAPRDTFIFQQPA
;
A
#
# COMPACT_ATOMS: atom_id res chain seq x y z
N MET A 1 1.24 -11.86 -12.62
CA MET A 1 0.45 -11.47 -11.44
C MET A 1 0.76 -12.53 -10.45
N ASP A 2 1.79 -12.29 -9.63
CA ASP A 2 2.36 -13.36 -8.82
C ASP A 2 1.86 -13.12 -7.41
N PRO A 3 1.06 -14.05 -6.85
CA PRO A 3 0.53 -13.89 -5.51
C PRO A 3 1.68 -13.94 -4.52
N LEU A 4 1.64 -13.06 -3.52
CA LEU A 4 2.61 -13.02 -2.44
C LEU A 4 1.91 -13.35 -1.13
N THR A 5 2.31 -14.43 -0.46
CA THR A 5 1.82 -14.74 0.88
C THR A 5 2.74 -14.10 1.92
N ILE A 6 2.17 -13.33 2.83
CA ILE A 6 2.91 -12.72 3.95
C ILE A 6 2.22 -13.05 5.29
N GLU A 7 2.99 -13.01 6.38
CA GLU A 7 2.45 -13.07 7.73
C GLU A 7 2.37 -11.66 8.32
N ILE A 8 1.24 -11.33 8.96
CA ILE A 8 0.98 -10.03 9.59
C ILE A 8 0.45 -10.20 11.01
N GLY A 9 0.53 -9.16 11.83
CA GLY A 9 -0.07 -9.07 13.16
C GLY A 9 0.84 -9.46 14.33
N SER A 10 2.05 -9.98 14.09
CA SER A 10 2.99 -10.44 15.12
C SER A 10 3.75 -9.34 15.88
N LEU A 11 3.65 -8.10 15.44
CA LEU A 11 4.36 -6.93 15.94
C LEU A 11 3.36 -5.84 16.34
N ASP A 12 3.62 -5.18 17.46
CA ASP A 12 2.95 -3.93 17.84
C ASP A 12 3.58 -2.71 17.15
N ARG A 13 3.03 -1.52 17.43
CA ARG A 13 3.47 -0.25 16.83
C ARG A 13 4.95 0.02 17.06
N GLU A 14 5.42 -0.15 18.30
CA GLU A 14 6.80 0.20 18.67
C GLU A 14 7.77 -0.70 17.91
N GLU A 15 7.49 -2.00 17.87
CA GLU A 15 8.28 -2.98 17.14
C GLU A 15 8.23 -2.75 15.62
N ILE A 16 7.06 -2.40 15.08
CA ILE A 16 6.93 -2.03 13.66
C ILE A 16 7.82 -0.83 13.34
N MET A 17 7.72 0.24 14.13
CA MET A 17 8.49 1.47 13.91
C MET A 17 10.00 1.20 14.02
N LEU A 18 10.42 0.44 15.04
CA LEU A 18 11.81 0.06 15.24
C LEU A 18 12.36 -0.74 14.05
N ARG A 19 11.60 -1.71 13.53
CA ARG A 19 12.05 -2.51 12.38
C ARG A 19 12.10 -1.73 11.08
N LEU A 20 11.16 -0.81 10.86
CA LEU A 20 11.18 0.07 9.68
C LEU A 20 12.44 0.93 9.70
N ASP A 21 12.73 1.56 10.84
CA ASP A 21 13.93 2.38 11.04
C ASP A 21 15.23 1.55 10.87
N ALA A 22 15.32 0.40 11.54
CA ALA A 22 16.48 -0.50 11.44
C ALA A 22 16.71 -1.03 10.01
N SER A 23 15.67 -1.06 9.18
CA SER A 23 15.73 -1.46 7.77
C SER A 23 15.97 -0.29 6.81
N GLY A 24 16.21 0.92 7.32
CA GLY A 24 16.43 2.13 6.52
C GLY A 24 15.19 2.61 5.77
N VAL A 25 13.98 2.24 6.24
CA VAL A 25 12.72 2.66 5.63
C VAL A 25 12.36 4.06 6.10
N GLU A 26 12.21 4.96 5.15
CA GLU A 26 11.76 6.32 5.41
C GLU A 26 10.22 6.44 5.43
N LEU A 27 9.73 7.31 6.32
CA LEU A 27 8.30 7.56 6.54
C LEU A 27 7.96 9.03 6.29
N ASN A 28 6.82 9.28 5.62
CA ASN A 28 6.25 10.63 5.61
C ASN A 28 5.31 10.86 6.81
N ALA A 29 4.93 12.12 7.05
CA ALA A 29 4.03 12.50 8.14
C ALA A 29 2.69 11.72 8.13
N HIS A 30 2.16 11.40 6.96
CA HIS A 30 0.92 10.62 6.85
C HIS A 30 1.10 9.15 7.24
N ALA A 31 2.24 8.53 6.90
CA ALA A 31 2.55 7.17 7.36
C ALA A 31 2.69 7.13 8.89
N GLN A 32 3.38 8.12 9.45
CA GLN A 32 3.51 8.27 10.91
C GLN A 32 2.13 8.42 11.56
N GLN A 33 1.25 9.26 10.99
CA GLN A 33 -0.12 9.44 11.47
C GLN A 33 -0.94 8.14 11.42
N LEU A 34 -0.82 7.35 10.36
CA LEU A 34 -1.49 6.05 10.24
C LEU A 34 -0.98 5.04 11.27
N LEU A 35 0.33 5.00 11.51
CA LEU A 35 0.94 4.10 12.49
C LEU A 35 0.46 4.38 13.92
N LEU A 36 0.02 5.61 14.22
CA LEU A 36 -0.58 5.95 15.51
C LEU A 36 -2.02 5.43 15.69
N HIS A 37 -2.66 4.88 14.64
CA HIS A 37 -3.99 4.30 14.74
C HIS A 37 -4.03 3.11 15.73
N SER A 38 -5.18 2.87 16.36
CA SER A 38 -5.34 1.84 17.40
C SER A 38 -5.10 0.42 16.89
N ASP A 39 -5.31 0.17 15.59
CA ASP A 39 -5.02 -1.13 14.96
C ASP A 39 -3.55 -1.54 15.04
N PHE A 40 -2.66 -0.57 15.28
CA PHE A 40 -1.22 -0.82 15.48
C PHE A 40 -0.85 -0.94 16.96
N ALA A 41 -1.75 -0.64 17.91
CA ALA A 41 -1.37 -0.42 19.30
C ALA A 41 -0.76 -1.64 19.99
N GLN A 42 -1.18 -2.85 19.62
CA GLN A 42 -0.69 -4.10 20.21
C GLN A 42 -0.58 -5.17 19.13
N ALA A 43 0.33 -6.12 19.33
CA ALA A 43 0.39 -7.31 18.52
C ALA A 43 -0.95 -8.07 18.62
N CYS A 44 -1.42 -8.53 17.48
CA CYS A 44 -2.61 -9.37 17.38
C CYS A 44 -2.19 -10.81 17.13
N VAL A 45 -3.16 -11.68 16.87
CA VAL A 45 -2.86 -13.06 16.46
C VAL A 45 -2.23 -13.01 15.06
N PRO A 46 -1.01 -13.58 14.87
CA PRO A 46 -0.39 -13.66 13.56
C PRO A 46 -1.31 -14.37 12.56
N MET A 47 -1.43 -13.83 11.36
CA MET A 47 -2.22 -14.41 10.28
C MET A 47 -1.48 -14.33 8.95
N LYS A 48 -1.65 -15.36 8.13
CA LYS A 48 -1.15 -15.37 6.75
C LYS A 48 -2.22 -14.81 5.83
N ILE A 49 -1.83 -13.86 4.99
CA ILE A 49 -2.69 -13.31 3.95
C ILE A 49 -2.04 -13.46 2.59
N ASN A 50 -2.86 -13.73 1.57
CA ASN A 50 -2.44 -13.78 0.18
C ASN A 50 -2.68 -12.42 -0.46
N LEU A 51 -1.62 -11.84 -1.03
CA LEU A 51 -1.65 -10.53 -1.65
C LEU A 51 -1.59 -10.67 -3.16
N LEU A 52 -2.37 -9.84 -3.86
CA LEU A 52 -2.33 -9.71 -5.31
C LEU A 52 -2.06 -8.26 -5.69
N SER A 53 -1.05 -8.07 -6.53
CA SER A 53 -0.76 -6.80 -7.18
C SER A 53 -1.56 -6.68 -8.48
N CYS A 54 -2.34 -5.61 -8.60
CA CYS A 54 -3.21 -5.37 -9.75
C CYS A 54 -3.20 -3.88 -10.13
N SER A 55 -3.02 -3.59 -11.43
CA SER A 55 -3.17 -2.22 -11.91
C SER A 55 -4.64 -1.84 -12.02
N VAL A 56 -4.94 -0.54 -11.92
CA VAL A 56 -6.32 -0.02 -12.11
C VAL A 56 -6.91 -0.49 -13.44
N LYS A 57 -6.11 -0.50 -14.52
CA LYS A 57 -6.50 -1.06 -15.83
C LYS A 57 -6.87 -2.54 -15.74
N ALA A 58 -6.07 -3.35 -15.04
CA ALA A 58 -6.31 -4.79 -14.90
C ALA A 58 -7.56 -5.11 -14.05
N LEU A 59 -7.99 -4.21 -13.17
CA LEU A 59 -9.30 -4.27 -12.49
C LEU A 59 -10.50 -3.97 -13.42
N GLY A 60 -10.24 -3.65 -14.70
CA GLY A 60 -11.24 -3.30 -15.68
C GLY A 60 -11.64 -1.82 -15.65
N LEU A 61 -10.72 -0.93 -15.24
CA LEU A 61 -10.86 0.52 -15.31
C LEU A 61 -9.81 1.09 -16.30
N PRO A 62 -10.06 0.98 -17.62
CA PRO A 62 -9.04 1.27 -18.63
C PRO A 62 -8.60 2.73 -18.70
N ASP A 63 -9.45 3.64 -18.23
CA ASP A 63 -9.22 5.09 -18.23
C ASP A 63 -8.83 5.63 -16.84
N GLY A 64 -8.67 4.75 -15.84
CA GLY A 64 -8.44 5.12 -14.45
C GLY A 64 -9.71 5.08 -13.63
N GLY A 65 -9.64 5.52 -12.38
CA GLY A 65 -10.82 5.60 -11.53
C GLY A 65 -10.54 6.14 -10.14
N THR A 66 -11.61 6.52 -9.45
CA THR A 66 -11.54 6.99 -8.07
C THR A 66 -11.35 5.84 -7.09
N LEU A 67 -10.90 6.14 -5.87
CA LEU A 67 -10.71 5.12 -4.83
C LEU A 67 -12.00 4.28 -4.59
N PRO A 68 -13.21 4.87 -4.49
CA PRO A 68 -14.44 4.08 -4.39
C PRO A 68 -14.70 3.17 -5.60
N GLN A 69 -14.44 3.64 -6.83
CA GLN A 69 -14.61 2.83 -8.04
C GLN A 69 -13.65 1.65 -8.05
N ILE A 70 -12.38 1.87 -7.69
CA ILE A 70 -11.36 0.83 -7.59
C ILE A 70 -11.77 -0.22 -6.57
N TYR A 71 -12.21 0.19 -5.38
CA TYR A 71 -12.64 -0.74 -4.33
C TYR A 71 -13.91 -1.51 -4.73
N ALA A 72 -14.85 -0.88 -5.43
CA ALA A 72 -16.03 -1.56 -5.95
C ALA A 72 -15.66 -2.61 -7.02
N ARG A 73 -14.75 -2.27 -7.94
CA ARG A 73 -14.28 -3.21 -8.97
C ARG A 73 -13.49 -4.36 -8.37
N ALA A 74 -12.63 -4.12 -7.39
CA ALA A 74 -11.90 -5.16 -6.67
C ALA A 74 -12.86 -6.21 -6.08
N ARG A 75 -13.88 -5.77 -5.33
CA ARG A 75 -14.90 -6.67 -4.77
C ARG A 75 -15.68 -7.42 -5.85
N HIS A 76 -16.04 -6.76 -6.94
CA HIS A 76 -16.73 -7.40 -8.06
C HIS A 76 -15.92 -8.53 -8.70
N VAL A 77 -14.59 -8.44 -8.69
CA VAL A 77 -13.70 -9.50 -9.21
C VAL A 77 -13.19 -10.46 -8.13
N GLY A 78 -13.78 -10.42 -6.92
CA GLY A 78 -13.46 -11.33 -5.83
C GLY A 78 -12.18 -10.99 -5.08
N LEU A 79 -11.77 -9.72 -5.05
CA LEU A 79 -10.65 -9.23 -4.25
C LEU A 79 -11.15 -8.43 -3.04
N ASP A 80 -10.49 -8.62 -1.91
CA ASP A 80 -10.77 -7.93 -0.66
C ASP A 80 -9.78 -6.80 -0.37
N LEU A 81 -10.18 -5.91 0.52
CA LEU A 81 -9.27 -4.91 1.09
C LEU A 81 -8.37 -5.59 2.12
N CYS A 82 -7.09 -5.22 2.12
CA CYS A 82 -6.12 -5.62 3.12
C CYS A 82 -6.42 -4.96 4.48
N PRO A 83 -6.13 -5.64 5.60
CA PRO A 83 -5.99 -4.97 6.90
C PRO A 83 -5.05 -3.76 6.80
N ILE A 84 -5.34 -2.66 7.51
CA ILE A 84 -4.48 -1.47 7.44
C ILE A 84 -3.03 -1.76 7.84
N ILE A 85 -2.83 -2.75 8.73
CA ILE A 85 -1.51 -3.19 9.17
C ILE A 85 -0.66 -3.80 8.06
N THR A 86 -1.23 -4.17 6.91
CA THR A 86 -0.50 -4.81 5.81
C THR A 86 0.63 -3.94 5.26
N GLY A 87 0.49 -2.62 5.22
CA GLY A 87 1.48 -1.71 4.63
C GLY A 87 2.89 -1.86 5.23
N PRO A 88 3.06 -1.68 6.54
CA PRO A 88 4.34 -1.89 7.21
C PRO A 88 4.94 -3.30 7.01
N TYR A 89 4.14 -4.35 7.15
CA TYR A 89 4.65 -5.73 6.99
C TYR A 89 5.10 -5.98 5.55
N LEU A 90 4.33 -5.54 4.55
CA LEU A 90 4.72 -5.68 3.16
C LEU A 90 6.04 -4.95 2.89
N ARG A 91 6.24 -3.75 3.44
CA ARG A 91 7.51 -3.01 3.26
C ARG A 91 8.70 -3.75 3.86
N LEU A 92 8.53 -4.35 5.05
CA LEU A 92 9.58 -5.09 5.75
C LEU A 92 9.97 -6.39 5.02
N VAL A 93 9.04 -7.07 4.35
CA VAL A 93 9.34 -8.28 3.57
C VAL A 93 9.71 -7.98 2.10
N HIS A 94 9.43 -6.76 1.63
CA HIS A 94 9.70 -6.29 0.27
C HIS A 94 10.65 -5.09 0.28
N LEU A 95 11.81 -5.26 0.93
CA LEU A 95 12.84 -4.22 1.05
C LEU A 95 13.55 -3.95 -0.28
N ASP A 96 13.89 -5.00 -1.03
CA ASP A 96 14.63 -4.91 -2.29
C ASP A 96 13.71 -4.71 -3.50
N GLN A 97 12.62 -3.94 -3.35
CA GLN A 97 11.83 -3.54 -4.51
C GLN A 97 12.79 -2.89 -5.51
N GLU A 98 13.14 -3.63 -6.58
CA GLU A 98 14.17 -3.18 -7.52
C GLU A 98 13.76 -1.79 -8.00
N SER A 99 14.62 -0.79 -7.75
CA SER A 99 14.50 0.50 -8.40
C SER A 99 14.58 0.19 -9.88
N SER A 100 13.46 0.19 -10.60
CA SER A 100 13.45 -0.27 -11.99
C SER A 100 14.53 0.51 -12.74
N GLY A 101 15.51 -0.22 -13.27
CA GLY A 101 16.70 0.32 -13.93
C GLY A 101 16.40 0.93 -15.30
N ASN A 102 15.26 1.59 -15.48
CA ASN A 102 14.96 2.34 -16.68
C ASN A 102 14.82 3.83 -16.37
N SER A 103 15.99 4.44 -16.20
CA SER A 103 16.20 5.88 -16.29
C SER A 103 15.73 6.38 -17.66
N THR A 104 14.46 6.72 -17.77
CA THR A 104 14.02 7.77 -18.69
C THR A 104 12.89 8.55 -18.02
N LEU A 105 13.30 9.52 -17.21
CA LEU A 105 12.47 10.64 -16.75
C LEU A 105 11.96 11.43 -17.96
N SER A 106 10.93 10.91 -18.63
CA SER A 106 10.11 11.69 -19.55
C SER A 106 8.99 12.33 -18.74
N ALA A 107 9.13 13.64 -18.54
CA ALA A 107 8.08 14.61 -18.18
C ALA A 107 6.96 14.11 -17.23
N GLY A 108 7.14 14.30 -15.92
CA GLY A 108 6.02 14.43 -14.98
C GLY A 108 5.27 13.15 -14.60
N MET A 109 5.79 11.96 -14.91
CA MET A 109 5.14 10.69 -14.53
C MET A 109 5.71 10.12 -13.23
N LYS A 110 4.82 9.77 -12.29
CA LYS A 110 5.11 8.90 -11.14
C LYS A 110 5.77 7.60 -11.66
N PRO A 111 6.89 7.12 -11.08
CA PRO A 111 7.46 5.83 -11.47
C PRO A 111 6.40 4.74 -11.40
N ALA A 112 6.48 3.74 -12.27
CA ALA A 112 5.58 2.59 -12.31
C ALA A 112 5.59 1.76 -11.01
N ASP A 113 6.50 2.06 -10.09
CA ASP A 113 6.92 1.19 -9.00
C ASP A 113 6.28 1.52 -7.64
N SER A 114 5.26 2.37 -7.58
CA SER A 114 4.53 2.56 -6.31
C SER A 114 3.44 1.51 -6.13
N LEU A 115 3.40 0.87 -4.97
CA LEU A 115 2.38 -0.13 -4.62
C LEU A 115 1.44 0.43 -3.56
N THR A 116 0.20 0.75 -3.93
CA THR A 116 -0.80 1.30 -3.01
C THR A 116 -1.53 0.18 -2.28
N ILE A 117 -1.66 0.25 -0.96
CA ILE A 117 -2.38 -0.78 -0.20
C ILE A 117 -3.86 -0.45 -0.21
N ALA A 118 -4.68 -1.29 -0.86
CA ALA A 118 -6.12 -1.18 -0.78
C ALA A 118 -6.55 -1.59 0.63
N SER A 119 -6.93 -0.61 1.46
CA SER A 119 -7.27 -0.82 2.88
C SER A 119 -8.52 -0.01 3.27
N PRO A 120 -9.20 -0.37 4.37
CA PRO A 120 -10.32 0.40 4.89
C PRO A 120 -9.95 1.87 5.13
N ILE A 121 -10.87 2.78 4.80
CA ILE A 121 -10.71 4.21 5.06
C ILE A 121 -10.93 4.45 6.55
N LEU A 122 -9.94 5.03 7.22
CA LEU A 122 -9.95 5.23 8.68
C LEU A 122 -10.50 6.60 9.13
N GLY A 123 -10.80 7.50 8.20
CA GLY A 123 -11.31 8.84 8.51
C GLY A 123 -11.79 9.61 7.28
N ASP A 124 -12.02 10.90 7.46
CA ASP A 124 -12.44 11.81 6.38
C ASP A 124 -11.27 12.16 5.43
N ASP A 125 -11.46 13.15 4.56
CA ASP A 125 -10.47 13.55 3.54
C ASP A 125 -9.23 14.22 4.13
N ASP A 126 -9.31 14.70 5.38
CA ASP A 126 -8.19 15.23 6.15
C ASP A 126 -7.42 14.12 6.90
N TYR A 127 -7.91 12.88 6.91
CA TYR A 127 -7.18 11.73 7.42
C TYR A 127 -6.54 10.92 6.28
N PRO A 128 -5.30 10.40 6.44
CA PRO A 128 -4.69 9.53 5.44
C PRO A 128 -5.56 8.32 5.11
N LYS A 129 -5.74 8.04 3.81
CA LYS A 129 -6.61 6.96 3.32
C LYS A 129 -5.95 5.59 3.37
N GLY A 130 -4.63 5.53 3.42
CA GLY A 130 -3.88 4.27 3.46
C GLY A 130 -2.39 4.46 3.18
N PHE A 131 -1.69 3.33 3.05
CA PHE A 131 -0.26 3.29 2.75
C PHE A 131 0.03 3.06 1.27
N TYR A 132 1.21 3.47 0.84
CA TYR A 132 1.84 3.00 -0.39
C TYR A 132 3.35 2.84 -0.20
N LEU A 133 3.92 1.85 -0.89
CA LEU A 133 5.36 1.61 -0.95
C LEU A 133 5.92 2.31 -2.18
N ARG A 134 7.17 2.78 -2.09
CA ARG A 134 7.94 3.29 -3.22
C ARG A 134 9.43 3.22 -2.87
N VAL A 135 10.29 3.17 -3.88
CA VAL A 135 11.72 3.46 -3.72
C VAL A 135 12.03 4.80 -4.38
N VAL A 136 12.79 5.65 -3.67
CA VAL A 136 13.23 6.96 -4.17
C VAL A 136 14.72 7.07 -3.88
N ASP A 137 15.53 7.26 -4.92
CA ASP A 137 16.99 7.36 -4.80
C ASP A 137 17.61 6.18 -4.00
N SER A 138 17.16 4.96 -4.31
CA SER A 138 17.53 3.71 -3.62
C SER A 138 17.09 3.61 -2.15
N VAL A 139 16.34 4.60 -1.64
CA VAL A 139 15.79 4.56 -0.28
C VAL A 139 14.42 3.90 -0.29
N PRO A 140 14.19 2.87 0.56
CA PRO A 140 12.87 2.30 0.79
C PRO A 140 11.95 3.34 1.45
N TRP A 141 10.76 3.58 0.90
CA TRP A 141 9.75 4.40 1.55
C TRP A 141 8.48 3.61 1.85
N LEU A 142 7.92 3.88 3.02
CA LEU A 142 6.52 3.61 3.36
C LEU A 142 5.82 4.95 3.60
N ARG A 143 4.86 5.29 2.74
CA ARG A 143 4.19 6.59 2.78
C ARG A 143 2.70 6.42 3.01
N GLY A 144 2.10 7.34 3.76
CA GLY A 144 0.67 7.54 3.76
C GLY A 144 0.26 8.49 2.63
N TYR A 145 -0.95 8.33 2.11
CA TYR A 145 -1.55 9.24 1.14
C TYR A 145 -2.89 9.78 1.65
N ARG A 146 -3.23 10.99 1.20
CA ARG A 146 -4.57 11.57 1.31
C ARG A 146 -5.10 11.80 -0.10
N CYS A 147 -6.39 11.60 -0.26
CA CYS A 147 -7.10 11.94 -1.47
C CYS A 147 -8.57 12.14 -1.11
N ASP A 148 -9.24 13.04 -1.83
CA ASP A 148 -10.71 13.15 -1.75
C ASP A 148 -11.37 12.07 -2.62
N GLU A 149 -12.69 12.02 -2.60
CA GLU A 149 -13.48 11.04 -3.38
C GLU A 149 -13.40 11.26 -4.91
N ARG A 150 -12.89 12.43 -5.36
CA ARG A 150 -12.80 12.82 -6.76
C ARG A 150 -11.42 12.57 -7.36
N TYR A 151 -10.42 12.32 -6.52
CA TYR A 151 -9.08 12.01 -6.98
C TYR A 151 -9.08 10.73 -7.83
N GLU A 152 -8.59 10.86 -9.06
CA GLU A 152 -8.50 9.76 -10.00
C GLU A 152 -7.09 9.15 -9.99
N PHE A 153 -7.03 7.84 -9.79
CA PHE A 153 -5.83 7.06 -10.01
C PHE A 153 -5.73 6.70 -11.49
N ALA A 154 -4.51 6.76 -12.03
CA ALA A 154 -4.25 6.47 -13.42
C ALA A 154 -4.42 4.96 -13.70
N PRO A 155 -4.73 4.56 -14.95
CA PRO A 155 -4.84 3.15 -15.32
C PRO A 155 -3.63 2.27 -14.95
N ARG A 156 -2.44 2.89 -14.88
CA ARG A 156 -1.17 2.22 -14.54
C ARG A 156 -0.87 2.17 -13.04
N ASP A 157 -1.59 2.94 -12.22
CA ASP A 157 -1.39 2.87 -10.77
C ASP A 157 -1.69 1.45 -10.29
N THR A 158 -0.86 0.96 -9.38
CA THR A 158 -0.91 -0.41 -8.89
C THR A 158 -1.39 -0.43 -7.46
N PHE A 159 -2.35 -1.33 -7.19
CA PHE A 159 -2.89 -1.60 -5.88
C PHE A 159 -2.58 -3.03 -5.45
N ILE A 160 -2.36 -3.19 -4.15
CA ILE A 160 -2.25 -4.47 -3.47
C ILE A 160 -3.59 -4.75 -2.80
N PHE A 161 -4.18 -5.89 -3.16
CA PHE A 161 -5.41 -6.42 -2.58
C PHE A 161 -5.16 -7.72 -1.86
N GLN A 162 -6.08 -8.09 -0.96
CA GLN A 162 -6.12 -9.42 -0.40
C GLN A 162 -6.92 -10.36 -1.33
N GLN A 163 -6.39 -11.55 -1.57
CA GLN A 163 -7.17 -12.63 -2.17
C GLN A 163 -7.88 -13.41 -1.06
N PRO A 164 -9.19 -13.65 -1.18
CA PRO A 164 -9.90 -14.60 -0.34
C PRO A 164 -9.20 -15.97 -0.38
N ALA A 165 -9.20 -16.67 0.75
CA ALA A 165 -8.63 -18.00 0.88
C ALA A 165 -9.46 -19.07 0.13
#